data_AF-A0A6P4E3V4-F1
#
_entry.id   AF-A0A6P4E3V4-F1
#
_cell.length_a   1.000
_cell.length_b   1.000
_cell.length_c   1.000
_cell.angle_alpha   90.00
_cell.angle_beta   90.00
_cell.angle_gamma   90.00
#
_symmetry.space_group_name_H-M   'P 1'
#
loop_
_entity.id
_entity.type
_entity.pdbx_description
1 polymer ?
#
loop_
_entity_poly.entity_id
_entity_poly.type
_entity_poly.pdbx_seq_one_letter_code
_entity_poly.pdbx_strand_id
1 'polypeptide(L)'
;PAFGVLFFPTAASPPKRFYKKTSVLSGGGGYEVVLDHRKLKTPKGTPFVVRNDPLAIAVATEFDAQKEHIERSRMHLSALCFTAIDNPNDLSKLDMVNYLLSFLATSTDMYPLQDETDLQDLQVNEWDPVIAWFNQRFQTNLQKTMNITPPQVSEEDKMRVAKHFQSYSLETLHGFIFAVDTLKSIILACAVIEQMLTVEKAVT
;
A
#
# COMPACT_ATOMS: atom_id res chain seq x y z
N PRO A 1 1.18 6.99 -15.48
CA PRO A 1 2.44 7.05 -14.70
C PRO A 1 2.51 5.86 -13.74
N ALA A 2 3.51 4.99 -13.87
CA ALA A 2 3.63 3.84 -12.98
C ALA A 2 3.99 4.33 -11.57
N PHE A 3 3.10 4.15 -10.60
CA PHE A 3 3.33 4.40 -9.17
C PHE A 3 4.19 3.31 -8.52
N GLY A 4 4.84 2.48 -9.36
CA GLY A 4 5.64 1.35 -8.94
C GLY A 4 6.65 1.78 -7.89
N VAL A 5 6.64 1.06 -6.78
CA VAL A 5 7.76 1.01 -5.84
C VAL A 5 9.02 0.94 -6.66
N LEU A 6 10.01 1.76 -6.32
CA LEU A 6 11.35 1.62 -6.87
C LEU A 6 11.84 0.21 -6.52
N PHE A 7 11.58 -0.74 -7.42
CA PHE A 7 12.30 -1.98 -7.49
C PHE A 7 13.72 -1.56 -7.78
N PHE A 8 14.54 -1.58 -6.73
CA PHE A 8 15.97 -1.37 -6.90
C PHE A 8 16.45 -2.37 -7.95
N PRO A 9 17.12 -1.91 -9.03
CA PRO A 9 17.53 -2.79 -10.11
C PRO A 9 18.38 -3.94 -9.55
N THR A 10 18.03 -5.15 -9.94
CA THR A 10 18.64 -6.44 -9.52
C THR A 10 20.05 -6.66 -10.09
N ALA A 11 20.64 -5.68 -10.78
CA ALA A 11 21.87 -5.86 -11.55
C ALA A 11 23.17 -5.62 -10.78
N ALA A 12 23.12 -5.20 -9.51
CA ALA A 12 24.30 -5.04 -8.66
C ALA A 12 24.27 -6.05 -7.51
N SER A 13 25.40 -6.73 -7.26
CA SER A 13 25.57 -7.62 -6.12
C SER A 13 25.13 -6.91 -4.83
N PRO A 14 24.34 -7.55 -3.96
CA PRO A 14 23.83 -6.90 -2.76
C PRO A 14 25.01 -6.45 -1.88
N PRO A 15 24.97 -5.22 -1.33
CA PRO A 15 26.09 -4.69 -0.56
C PRO A 15 26.32 -5.55 0.68
N LYS A 16 27.59 -5.72 1.07
CA LYS A 16 27.93 -6.42 2.31
C LYS A 16 27.31 -5.71 3.52
N ARG A 17 26.83 -6.48 4.50
CA ARG A 17 26.38 -5.94 5.79
C ARG A 17 27.56 -5.22 6.45
N PHE A 18 27.37 -3.95 6.76
CA PHE A 18 28.43 -3.06 7.28
C PHE A 18 28.21 -2.65 8.75
N TYR A 19 27.20 -3.21 9.41
CA TYR A 19 26.80 -2.90 10.78
C TYR A 19 26.59 -4.17 11.59
N LYS A 20 26.79 -4.10 12.92
CA LYS A 20 26.62 -5.25 13.82
C LYS A 20 25.30 -5.20 14.58
N LYS A 21 24.90 -4.02 15.07
CA LYS A 21 23.71 -3.84 15.89
C LYS A 21 22.72 -2.88 15.22
N THR A 22 21.45 -3.13 15.46
CA THR A 22 20.35 -2.23 15.09
C THR A 22 19.63 -1.79 16.36
N SER A 23 19.20 -0.54 16.42
CA SER A 23 18.36 -0.03 17.51
C SER A 23 17.40 1.03 17.01
N VAL A 24 16.39 1.32 17.83
CA VAL A 24 15.43 2.40 17.60
C VAL A 24 15.67 3.49 18.63
N LEU A 25 15.68 4.73 18.19
CA LEU A 25 15.73 5.90 19.06
C LEU A 25 14.44 6.72 18.91
N SER A 26 13.85 7.12 20.03
CA SER A 26 12.79 8.13 20.06
C SER A 26 13.40 9.53 20.18
N GLY A 27 13.01 10.47 19.30
CA GLY A 27 13.49 11.84 19.37
C GLY A 27 12.87 12.75 18.31
N GLY A 28 12.83 14.07 18.58
CA GLY A 28 12.45 15.08 17.59
C GLY A 28 11.03 14.95 16.99
N GLY A 29 10.12 14.25 17.67
CA GLY A 29 8.75 14.02 17.19
C GLY A 29 8.56 12.75 16.36
N GLY A 30 9.52 11.82 16.35
CA GLY A 30 9.40 10.52 15.69
C GLY A 30 10.38 9.48 16.21
N TYR A 31 10.50 8.39 15.45
CA TYR A 31 11.35 7.24 15.72
C TYR A 31 12.36 7.06 14.59
N GLU A 32 13.62 6.94 14.96
CA GLU A 32 14.76 6.76 14.05
C GLU A 32 15.33 5.35 14.20
N VAL A 33 15.84 4.79 13.11
CA VAL A 33 16.61 3.54 13.13
C VAL A 33 18.09 3.86 13.13
N VAL A 34 18.86 3.19 13.99
CA VAL A 34 20.30 3.35 14.11
C VAL A 34 20.99 2.02 13.81
N LEU A 35 22.01 2.09 12.96
CA LEU A 35 22.91 0.99 12.62
C LEU A 35 24.27 1.25 13.28
N ASP A 36 24.57 0.49 14.32
CA ASP A 36 25.64 0.73 15.30
C ASP A 36 25.56 2.13 15.94
N HIS A 37 26.22 3.12 15.34
CA HIS A 37 26.29 4.51 15.80
C HIS A 37 25.82 5.50 14.73
N ARG A 38 25.32 5.00 13.59
CA ARG A 38 24.91 5.82 12.43
C ARG A 38 23.41 5.77 12.27
N LYS A 39 22.77 6.94 12.19
CA LYS A 39 21.35 7.06 11.85
C LYS A 39 21.12 6.55 10.42
N LEU A 40 20.10 5.73 10.24
CA LEU A 40 19.66 5.24 8.95
C LEU A 40 19.23 6.43 8.09
N LYS A 41 19.59 6.37 6.82
CA LYS A 41 19.18 7.34 5.80
C LYS A 41 18.53 6.61 4.64
N THR A 42 17.62 7.29 3.98
CA THR A 42 17.02 6.84 2.73
C THR A 42 18.04 6.88 1.58
N PRO A 43 17.73 6.29 0.41
CA PRO A 43 18.58 6.39 -0.77
C PRO A 43 18.91 7.82 -1.22
N LYS A 44 17.98 8.79 -1.08
CA LYS A 44 18.28 10.21 -1.36
C LYS A 44 19.09 10.90 -0.23
N GLY A 45 19.43 10.18 0.83
CA GLY A 45 20.22 10.69 1.95
C GLY A 45 19.41 11.40 3.03
N THR A 46 18.08 11.36 2.94
CA THR A 46 17.14 11.91 3.94
C THR A 46 17.23 11.09 5.23
N PRO A 47 17.26 11.71 6.43
CA PRO A 47 17.15 10.96 7.68
C PRO A 47 15.88 10.11 7.72
N PHE A 48 16.02 8.84 8.09
CA PHE A 48 14.85 7.97 8.29
C PHE A 48 14.16 8.34 9.61
N VAL A 49 12.91 8.83 9.51
CA VAL A 49 12.06 9.14 10.66
C VAL A 49 10.64 8.67 10.37
N VAL A 50 10.05 7.90 11.28
CA VAL A 50 8.63 7.49 11.21
C VAL A 50 7.88 7.93 12.48
N ARG A 51 6.55 8.06 12.40
CA ARG A 51 5.73 8.55 13.53
C ARG A 51 5.35 7.47 14.54
N ASN A 52 5.57 6.20 14.24
CA ASN A 52 5.14 5.10 15.09
C ASN A 52 6.31 4.15 15.43
N ASP A 53 6.38 3.77 16.70
CA ASP A 53 7.42 2.90 17.24
C ASP A 53 7.40 1.49 16.62
N PRO A 54 6.22 0.83 16.46
CA PRO A 54 6.20 -0.53 15.89
C PRO A 54 6.78 -0.62 14.48
N LEU A 55 6.57 0.37 13.61
CA LEU A 55 7.13 0.42 12.26
C LEU A 55 8.64 0.65 12.31
N ALA A 56 9.13 1.50 13.21
CA ALA A 56 10.57 1.70 13.38
C ALA A 56 11.24 0.40 13.85
N ILE A 57 10.63 -0.31 14.80
CA ILE A 57 11.09 -1.63 15.28
C ILE A 57 11.06 -2.65 14.14
N ALA A 58 9.99 -2.69 13.34
CA ALA A 58 9.89 -3.62 12.21
C ALA A 58 10.96 -3.37 11.15
N VAL A 59 11.21 -2.09 10.81
CA VAL A 59 12.31 -1.71 9.90
C VAL A 59 13.67 -2.07 10.51
N ALA A 60 13.92 -1.77 11.78
CA ALA A 60 15.15 -2.17 12.46
C ALA A 60 15.35 -3.70 12.43
N THR A 61 14.26 -4.47 12.58
CA THR A 61 14.26 -5.93 12.50
C THR A 61 14.61 -6.42 11.09
N GLU A 62 14.11 -5.77 10.03
CA GLU A 62 14.52 -6.10 8.65
C GLU A 62 16.03 -5.91 8.44
N PHE A 63 16.61 -4.85 9.00
CA PHE A 63 18.06 -4.64 8.98
C PHE A 63 18.80 -5.69 9.83
N ASP A 64 18.32 -6.02 11.02
CA ASP A 64 19.00 -7.01 11.87
C ASP A 64 19.02 -8.42 11.25
N ALA A 65 17.95 -8.77 10.53
CA ALA A 65 17.79 -10.06 9.86
C ALA A 65 18.76 -10.27 8.68
N GLN A 66 19.44 -9.22 8.20
CA GLN A 66 20.41 -9.34 7.10
C GLN A 66 21.64 -10.11 7.53
N LYS A 67 22.17 -11.02 6.71
CA LYS A 67 23.34 -11.84 7.08
C LYS A 67 24.63 -11.22 6.55
N GLU A 68 25.29 -11.88 5.60
CA GLU A 68 26.52 -11.38 4.98
C GLU A 68 26.26 -10.20 4.05
N HIS A 69 25.11 -10.21 3.37
CA HIS A 69 24.69 -9.22 2.41
C HIS A 69 23.33 -8.62 2.80
N ILE A 70 23.09 -7.37 2.37
CA ILE A 70 21.82 -6.68 2.52
C ILE A 70 20.93 -7.04 1.32
N GLU A 71 20.03 -8.01 1.54
CA GLU A 71 19.06 -8.52 0.57
C GLU A 71 17.83 -7.61 0.53
N ARG A 72 17.86 -6.57 -0.31
CA ARG A 72 16.77 -5.59 -0.43
C ARG A 72 15.40 -6.20 -0.76
N SER A 73 15.37 -7.34 -1.46
CA SER A 73 14.14 -8.09 -1.76
C SER A 73 13.41 -8.61 -0.52
N ARG A 74 14.06 -8.59 0.66
CA ARG A 74 13.50 -9.03 1.95
C ARG A 74 13.25 -7.87 2.91
N MET A 75 13.33 -6.63 2.41
CA MET A 75 13.21 -5.41 3.20
C MET A 75 12.06 -4.55 2.70
N HIS A 76 10.86 -5.13 2.68
CA HIS A 76 9.67 -4.51 2.08
C HIS A 76 9.21 -3.27 2.86
N LEU A 77 9.26 -3.31 4.20
CA LEU A 77 8.89 -2.16 5.03
C LEU A 77 9.89 -1.01 4.86
N SER A 78 11.18 -1.34 4.80
CA SER A 78 12.23 -0.35 4.51
C SER A 78 12.03 0.28 3.15
N ALA A 79 11.77 -0.52 2.10
CA ALA A 79 11.53 -0.02 0.75
C ALA A 79 10.30 0.91 0.67
N LEU A 80 9.21 0.54 1.35
CA LEU A 80 8.00 1.35 1.40
C LEU A 80 8.24 2.66 2.16
N CYS A 81 8.89 2.61 3.32
CA CYS A 81 9.19 3.81 4.11
C CYS A 81 10.16 4.74 3.36
N PHE A 82 11.19 4.20 2.71
CA PHE A 82 12.11 5.01 1.90
C PHE A 82 11.37 5.69 0.76
N THR A 83 10.47 4.98 0.07
CA THR A 83 9.67 5.55 -1.01
C THR A 83 8.76 6.67 -0.50
N ALA A 84 8.09 6.47 0.65
CA ALA A 84 7.23 7.46 1.26
C ALA A 84 7.98 8.72 1.72
N ILE A 85 9.19 8.56 2.26
CA ILE A 85 10.03 9.68 2.73
C ILE A 85 10.65 10.43 1.55
N ASP A 86 11.21 9.71 0.57
CA ASP A 86 11.94 10.33 -0.54
C ASP A 86 11.03 10.86 -1.65
N ASN A 87 9.78 10.39 -1.71
CA ASN A 87 8.78 10.68 -2.74
C ASN A 87 9.45 10.87 -4.12
N PRO A 88 10.04 9.82 -4.70
CA PRO A 88 10.96 9.95 -5.84
C PRO A 88 10.35 10.61 -7.07
N ASN A 89 9.02 10.54 -7.20
CA ASN A 89 8.25 11.08 -8.31
C ASN A 89 7.56 12.41 -7.97
N ASP A 90 7.87 13.01 -6.80
CA ASP A 90 7.32 14.28 -6.32
C ASP A 90 5.79 14.34 -6.38
N LEU A 91 5.13 13.21 -6.07
CA LEU A 91 3.69 13.05 -6.15
C LEU A 91 3.00 13.94 -5.11
N SER A 92 2.04 14.74 -5.58
CA SER A 92 1.18 15.47 -4.66
C SER A 92 0.14 14.55 -4.05
N LYS A 93 -0.47 15.00 -2.95
CA LYS A 93 -1.62 14.32 -2.33
C LYS A 93 -2.76 14.10 -3.33
N LEU A 94 -2.98 15.09 -4.21
CA LEU A 94 -4.05 15.07 -5.21
C LEU A 94 -3.76 14.01 -6.28
N ASP A 95 -2.52 13.90 -6.74
CA ASP A 95 -2.10 12.88 -7.72
C ASP A 95 -2.35 11.46 -7.19
N MET A 96 -1.98 11.23 -5.92
CA MET A 96 -2.19 9.94 -5.25
C MET A 96 -3.67 9.59 -5.10
N VAL A 97 -4.48 10.56 -4.65
CA VAL A 97 -5.92 10.35 -4.49
C VAL A 97 -6.57 10.05 -5.84
N ASN A 98 -6.26 10.81 -6.89
CA ASN A 98 -6.79 10.57 -8.22
C ASN A 98 -6.39 9.20 -8.77
N TYR A 99 -5.15 8.79 -8.52
CA TYR A 99 -4.68 7.47 -8.89
C TYR A 99 -5.47 6.36 -8.19
N LEU A 100 -5.64 6.46 -6.86
CA LEU A 100 -6.46 5.50 -6.11
C LEU A 100 -7.89 5.43 -6.65
N LEU A 101 -8.53 6.58 -6.89
CA LEU A 101 -9.90 6.63 -7.43
C LEU A 101 -10.04 6.02 -8.83
N SER A 102 -8.96 5.97 -9.62
CA SER A 102 -8.99 5.32 -10.94
C SER A 102 -9.30 3.82 -10.86
N PHE A 103 -9.06 3.19 -9.70
CA PHE A 103 -9.40 1.79 -9.44
C PHE A 103 -10.87 1.55 -9.10
N LEU A 104 -11.66 2.57 -8.77
CA LEU A 104 -13.09 2.37 -8.42
C LEU A 104 -13.87 1.73 -9.57
N ALA A 105 -13.52 2.06 -10.81
CA ALA A 105 -14.18 1.51 -12.00
C ALA A 105 -13.42 0.32 -12.62
N THR A 106 -12.22 -0.01 -12.14
CA THR A 106 -11.38 -1.08 -12.74
C THR A 106 -11.03 -2.20 -11.76
N SER A 107 -11.56 -2.15 -10.53
CA SER A 107 -11.35 -3.20 -9.53
C SER A 107 -11.91 -4.51 -10.05
N THR A 108 -11.12 -5.59 -9.97
CA THR A 108 -11.48 -6.92 -10.48
C THR A 108 -12.81 -7.42 -9.93
N ASP A 109 -13.10 -7.08 -8.66
CA ASP A 109 -14.34 -7.48 -7.97
C ASP A 109 -15.62 -6.92 -8.62
N MET A 110 -15.49 -5.92 -9.51
CA MET A 110 -16.59 -5.33 -10.27
C MET A 110 -16.96 -6.09 -11.55
N TYR A 111 -16.20 -7.12 -11.92
CA TYR A 111 -16.34 -7.85 -13.19
C TYR A 111 -16.46 -9.37 -12.96
N PRO A 112 -17.63 -9.88 -12.54
CA PRO A 112 -17.85 -11.31 -12.38
C PRO A 112 -17.82 -12.04 -13.74
N LEU A 113 -17.35 -13.29 -13.73
CA LEU A 113 -17.32 -14.17 -14.90
C LEU A 113 -18.71 -14.76 -15.16
N GLN A 114 -19.08 -14.93 -16.44
CA GLN A 114 -20.43 -15.32 -16.85
C GLN A 114 -20.60 -16.81 -17.17
N ASP A 115 -19.51 -17.49 -17.53
CA ASP A 115 -19.63 -18.78 -18.23
C ASP A 115 -19.51 -20.00 -17.29
N GLU A 116 -19.30 -19.78 -15.99
CA GLU A 116 -19.14 -20.84 -14.99
C GLU A 116 -19.96 -20.53 -13.73
N THR A 117 -21.06 -21.27 -13.54
CA THR A 117 -22.00 -21.05 -12.42
C THR A 117 -21.36 -21.19 -11.05
N ASP A 118 -20.51 -22.21 -10.85
CA ASP A 118 -19.83 -22.43 -9.57
C ASP A 118 -18.89 -21.27 -9.20
N LEU A 119 -18.21 -20.70 -10.21
CA LEU A 119 -17.34 -19.55 -10.03
C LEU A 119 -18.15 -18.28 -9.75
N GLN A 120 -19.26 -18.10 -10.45
CA GLN A 120 -20.17 -16.97 -10.22
C GLN A 120 -20.72 -16.98 -8.80
N ASP A 121 -21.15 -18.15 -8.30
CA ASP A 121 -21.65 -18.30 -6.94
C ASP A 121 -20.56 -17.98 -5.90
N LEU A 122 -19.32 -18.44 -6.14
CA LEU A 122 -18.18 -18.10 -5.29
C LEU A 122 -17.89 -16.59 -5.30
N GLN A 123 -17.87 -15.95 -6.47
CA GLN A 123 -17.66 -14.52 -6.60
C GLN A 123 -18.74 -13.71 -5.89
N VAL A 124 -20.01 -14.10 -6.04
CA VAL A 124 -21.12 -13.46 -5.32
C VAL A 124 -20.95 -13.62 -3.81
N ASN A 125 -20.66 -14.83 -3.33
CA ASN A 125 -20.55 -15.11 -1.90
C ASN A 125 -19.38 -14.37 -1.24
N GLU A 126 -18.23 -14.26 -1.92
CA GLU A 126 -17.03 -13.65 -1.33
C GLU A 126 -16.92 -12.14 -1.62
N TRP A 127 -17.28 -11.67 -2.81
CA TRP A 127 -17.05 -10.26 -3.21
C TRP A 127 -18.23 -9.34 -2.89
N ASP A 128 -19.48 -9.79 -3.00
CA ASP A 128 -20.64 -8.92 -2.76
C ASP A 128 -20.71 -8.37 -1.34
N PRO A 129 -20.36 -9.14 -0.28
CA PRO A 129 -20.28 -8.58 1.07
C PRO A 129 -19.24 -7.47 1.19
N VAL A 130 -18.11 -7.57 0.50
CA VAL A 130 -17.03 -6.57 0.54
C VAL A 130 -17.47 -5.29 -0.21
N ILE A 131 -18.13 -5.44 -1.35
CA ILE A 131 -18.68 -4.33 -2.13
C ILE A 131 -19.80 -3.63 -1.35
N ALA A 132 -20.71 -4.39 -0.74
CA ALA A 132 -21.78 -3.87 0.09
C ALA A 132 -21.22 -3.09 1.31
N TRP A 133 -20.20 -3.65 1.97
CA TRP A 133 -19.50 -2.96 3.05
C TRP A 133 -18.88 -1.64 2.56
N PHE A 134 -18.19 -1.65 1.41
CA PHE A 134 -17.58 -0.44 0.87
C PHE A 134 -18.63 0.63 0.57
N ASN A 135 -19.73 0.25 -0.08
CA ASN A 135 -20.86 1.14 -0.33
C ASN A 135 -21.44 1.73 0.95
N GLN A 136 -21.62 0.92 1.99
CA GLN A 136 -22.08 1.41 3.28
C GLN A 136 -21.05 2.36 3.93
N ARG A 137 -19.77 1.98 3.92
CA ARG A 137 -18.68 2.68 4.60
C ARG A 137 -18.36 4.04 3.99
N PHE A 138 -18.38 4.13 2.66
CA PHE A 138 -18.12 5.36 1.90
C PHE A 138 -19.38 6.09 1.47
N GLN A 139 -20.55 5.53 1.82
CA GLN A 139 -21.86 5.99 1.36
C GLN A 139 -21.87 6.08 -0.17
N THR A 140 -21.38 5.06 -0.87
CA THR A 140 -21.38 5.02 -2.33
C THR A 140 -22.45 4.08 -2.87
N ASN A 141 -22.71 4.15 -4.16
CA ASN A 141 -23.56 3.20 -4.87
C ASN A 141 -22.83 2.52 -6.04
N LEU A 142 -21.68 1.91 -5.76
CA LEU A 142 -20.92 1.14 -6.75
C LEU A 142 -21.70 -0.10 -7.15
N GLN A 143 -21.79 -0.33 -8.45
CA GLN A 143 -22.50 -1.45 -9.05
C GLN A 143 -21.53 -2.25 -9.91
N LYS A 144 -21.59 -3.59 -9.79
CA LYS A 144 -20.84 -4.49 -10.68
C LYS A 144 -21.30 -4.29 -12.12
N THR A 145 -20.40 -4.45 -13.07
CA THR A 145 -20.74 -4.48 -14.50
C THR A 145 -20.51 -5.87 -15.05
N MET A 146 -21.40 -6.29 -15.94
CA MET A 146 -21.23 -7.48 -16.76
C MET A 146 -20.82 -7.14 -18.19
N ASN A 147 -20.62 -5.85 -18.48
CA ASN A 147 -20.21 -5.37 -19.79
C ASN A 147 -18.68 -5.22 -19.86
N ILE A 148 -18.15 -5.28 -21.08
CA ILE A 148 -16.73 -4.94 -21.35
C ILE A 148 -16.42 -3.49 -20.92
N THR A 149 -17.43 -2.62 -20.94
CA THR A 149 -17.31 -1.23 -20.49
C THR A 149 -17.30 -1.14 -18.96
N PRO A 150 -16.39 -0.35 -18.36
CA PRO A 150 -16.38 -0.11 -16.93
C PRO A 150 -17.70 0.38 -16.35
N PRO A 151 -18.02 0.00 -15.10
CA PRO A 151 -19.21 0.52 -14.43
C PRO A 151 -19.09 2.03 -14.30
N GLN A 152 -20.21 2.72 -14.48
CA GLN A 152 -20.26 4.17 -14.26
C GLN A 152 -20.20 4.43 -12.76
N VAL A 153 -19.13 5.08 -12.32
CA VAL A 153 -19.01 5.61 -10.94
C VAL A 153 -19.37 7.08 -10.98
N SER A 154 -20.39 7.47 -10.23
CA SER A 154 -20.84 8.86 -10.20
C SER A 154 -19.75 9.79 -9.66
N GLU A 155 -19.72 11.04 -10.11
CA GLU A 155 -18.78 12.03 -9.56
C GLU A 155 -19.01 12.27 -8.06
N GLU A 156 -20.26 12.13 -7.59
CA GLU A 156 -20.58 12.21 -6.17
C GLU A 156 -19.93 11.08 -5.36
N ASP A 157 -20.00 9.84 -5.86
CA ASP A 157 -19.33 8.69 -5.21
C ASP A 157 -17.82 8.86 -5.19
N LYS A 158 -17.22 9.30 -6.31
CA LYS A 158 -15.78 9.62 -6.36
C LYS A 158 -15.41 10.67 -5.35
N MET A 159 -16.20 11.74 -5.20
CA MET A 159 -15.96 12.80 -4.23
C MET A 159 -16.05 12.30 -2.77
N ARG A 160 -17.01 11.42 -2.46
CA ARG A 160 -17.15 10.82 -1.12
C ARG A 160 -15.90 10.01 -0.76
N VAL A 161 -15.42 9.17 -1.67
CA VAL A 161 -14.20 8.38 -1.50
C VAL A 161 -12.95 9.28 -1.46
N ALA A 162 -12.86 10.27 -2.35
CA ALA A 162 -11.75 11.22 -2.41
C ALA A 162 -11.56 11.97 -1.09
N LYS A 163 -12.66 12.42 -0.48
CA LYS A 163 -12.64 13.12 0.81
C LYS A 163 -12.00 12.27 1.91
N HIS A 164 -12.27 10.96 1.91
CA HIS A 164 -11.65 10.06 2.87
C HIS A 164 -10.14 9.97 2.67
N PHE A 165 -9.67 9.73 1.44
CA PHE A 165 -8.22 9.68 1.17
C PHE A 165 -7.51 11.01 1.40
N GLN A 166 -8.18 12.13 1.12
CA GLN A 166 -7.64 13.46 1.42
C GLN A 166 -7.47 13.73 2.93
N SER A 167 -8.07 12.94 3.82
CA SER A 167 -7.85 13.08 5.27
C SER A 167 -6.54 12.44 5.74
N TYR A 168 -5.99 11.47 5.00
CA TYR A 168 -4.76 10.76 5.37
C TYR A 168 -3.49 11.59 5.13
N SER A 169 -2.38 11.23 5.76
CA SER A 169 -1.09 11.86 5.45
C SER A 169 -0.50 11.28 4.15
N LEU A 170 0.51 11.96 3.59
CA LEU A 170 1.15 11.53 2.34
C LEU A 170 1.80 10.13 2.49
N GLU A 171 2.37 9.85 3.65
CA GLU A 171 3.00 8.57 3.96
C GLU A 171 1.98 7.43 3.99
N THR A 172 0.79 7.68 4.56
CA THR A 172 -0.31 6.71 4.56
C THR A 172 -0.84 6.46 3.14
N LEU A 173 -0.92 7.49 2.30
CA LEU A 173 -1.35 7.33 0.90
C LEU A 173 -0.39 6.46 0.09
N HIS A 174 0.92 6.53 0.33
CA HIS A 174 1.86 5.59 -0.27
C HIS A 174 1.57 4.14 0.14
N GLY A 175 1.20 3.91 1.41
CA GLY A 175 0.77 2.61 1.89
C GLY A 175 -0.48 2.09 1.17
N PHE A 176 -1.49 2.94 1.00
CA PHE A 176 -2.68 2.59 0.21
C PHE A 176 -2.34 2.29 -1.24
N ILE A 177 -1.52 3.12 -1.89
CA ILE A 177 -1.07 2.89 -3.27
C ILE A 177 -0.41 1.51 -3.38
N PHE A 178 0.49 1.17 -2.45
CA PHE A 178 1.14 -0.14 -2.46
C PHE A 178 0.14 -1.31 -2.32
N ALA A 179 -0.83 -1.19 -1.42
CA ALA A 179 -1.88 -2.19 -1.23
C ALA A 179 -2.76 -2.33 -2.49
N VAL A 180 -3.22 -1.20 -3.06
CA VAL A 180 -4.04 -1.18 -4.28
C VAL A 180 -3.27 -1.71 -5.48
N ASP A 181 -1.98 -1.40 -5.62
CA ASP A 181 -1.17 -1.94 -6.70
C ASP A 181 -0.93 -3.45 -6.59
N THR A 182 -0.90 -3.98 -5.36
CA THR A 182 -0.73 -5.42 -5.12
C THR A 182 -2.04 -6.17 -5.36
N LEU A 183 -3.15 -5.66 -4.83
CA LEU A 183 -4.47 -6.30 -4.91
C LEU A 183 -5.20 -6.00 -6.24
N LYS A 184 -4.78 -4.95 -6.95
CA LYS A 184 -5.50 -4.35 -8.09
C LYS A 184 -6.96 -3.98 -7.78
N SER A 185 -7.26 -3.74 -6.50
CA SER A 185 -8.58 -3.35 -6.01
C SER A 185 -8.46 -2.36 -4.86
N ILE A 186 -9.08 -1.20 -5.02
CA ILE A 186 -9.22 -0.21 -3.94
C ILE A 186 -10.19 -0.69 -2.87
N ILE A 187 -11.18 -1.48 -3.26
CA ILE A 187 -12.20 -2.00 -2.37
C ILE A 187 -11.57 -2.99 -1.39
N LEU A 188 -10.81 -3.97 -1.90
CA LEU A 188 -10.10 -4.95 -1.07
C LEU A 188 -9.01 -4.27 -0.21
N ALA A 189 -8.26 -3.32 -0.76
CA ALA A 189 -7.25 -2.60 0.01
C ALA A 189 -7.86 -1.86 1.21
N CYS A 190 -9.00 -1.18 1.02
CA CYS A 190 -9.74 -0.55 2.12
C CYS A 190 -10.26 -1.59 3.12
N ALA A 191 -10.81 -2.71 2.64
CA ALA A 191 -11.34 -3.75 3.51
C ALA A 191 -10.25 -4.36 4.41
N VAL A 192 -9.04 -4.57 3.89
CA VAL A 192 -7.90 -5.06 4.68
C VAL A 192 -7.42 -4.02 5.68
N ILE A 193 -7.21 -2.78 5.24
CA ILE A 193 -6.66 -1.71 6.08
C ILE A 193 -7.63 -1.34 7.22
N GLU A 194 -8.94 -1.37 6.97
CA GLU A 194 -9.98 -1.17 7.99
C GLU A 194 -10.35 -2.44 8.76
N GLN A 195 -9.58 -3.53 8.59
CA GLN A 195 -9.75 -4.80 9.31
C GLN A 195 -11.11 -5.48 9.11
N MET A 196 -11.83 -5.13 8.03
CA MET A 196 -13.03 -5.85 7.59
C MET A 196 -12.65 -7.22 7.00
N LEU A 197 -11.50 -7.28 6.30
CA LEU A 197 -10.97 -8.49 5.69
C LEU A 197 -9.57 -8.78 6.22
N THR A 198 -9.26 -10.05 6.45
CA THR A 198 -7.89 -10.50 6.75
C THR A 198 -7.02 -10.45 5.49
N VAL A 199 -5.70 -10.32 5.64
CA VAL A 199 -4.77 -10.32 4.49
C VAL A 199 -4.90 -11.61 3.67
N GLU A 200 -5.00 -12.76 4.33
CA GLU A 200 -5.10 -14.07 3.69
C GLU A 200 -6.32 -14.15 2.76
N LYS A 201 -7.48 -13.69 3.24
CA LYS A 201 -8.71 -13.64 2.43
C LYS A 201 -8.67 -12.64 1.28
N ALA A 202 -7.90 -11.56 1.39
CA ALA A 202 -7.83 -10.55 0.33
C ALA A 202 -7.00 -11.00 -0.88
N VAL A 203 -6.13 -12.00 -0.70
CA VAL A 203 -5.21 -12.50 -1.73
C VAL A 203 -5.59 -13.91 -2.24
N THR A 204 -6.70 -14.46 -1.76
CA THR A 204 -7.23 -15.78 -2.14
C THR A 204 -8.51 -15.60 -2.93
#